data_AF-A0A8H4XRA8-F1
#
_entry.id   AF-A0A8H4XRA8-F1
#
_cell.length_a   1.000
_cell.length_b   1.000
_cell.length_c   1.000
_cell.angle_alpha   90.00
_cell.angle_beta   90.00
_cell.angle_gamma   90.00
#
_symmetry.space_group_name_H-M   'P 1'
#
loop_
_entity.id
_entity.type
_entity.pdbx_description
1 polymer ?
#
loop_
_entity_poly.entity_id
_entity_poly.type
_entity_poly.pdbx_seq_one_letter_code
_entity_poly.pdbx_strand_id
1 'polypeptide(L)'
;EIPMDYGEDEEDDSDQLELITMAFDMIKAARATRIRYKNPRVHIIAPKLEEGKVPEIDRVLSIIRSYGVTIECGMRIRDIFSDDEAYDNRDPSSIIEDDLPLSSMLPNTFEKFTDVINVDCTLLLALASDLSHLQNIAPSPSFHRAIIRQIEVEDELPLLTTELWPAMVGRQLVCTQEAIRRMKEIVNTIGTETERKRTAILLGEGDMEGLDKHTLLRELQKISDHPVPAQLNLPISVVDAHAEIEAAMKQKKFPLVIDRITKILTDINYSVFLYGWARDIVTVSSNKTVVKQIESTIEDNRGDDDTLEGPRIWICETARSLIGKEKNRKP
;
A
#
# COMPACT_ATOMS: atom_id res chain seq x y z
N GLU A 1 -12.43 -29.36 -34.67
CA GLU A 1 -13.63 -30.11 -35.07
C GLU A 1 -14.10 -30.90 -33.87
N ILE A 2 -15.36 -30.79 -33.50
CA ILE A 2 -15.95 -31.44 -32.33
C ILE A 2 -16.92 -32.52 -32.85
N PRO A 3 -16.78 -33.80 -32.47
CA PRO A 3 -17.82 -34.79 -32.70
C PRO A 3 -18.91 -34.65 -31.63
N MET A 4 -20.16 -34.53 -32.06
CA MET A 4 -21.34 -34.74 -31.20
C MET A 4 -21.66 -36.23 -31.14
N ASP A 5 -21.82 -36.74 -29.92
CA ASP A 5 -22.64 -37.91 -29.62
C ASP A 5 -23.38 -37.63 -28.30
N TYR A 6 -24.70 -37.85 -28.29
CA TYR A 6 -25.58 -37.57 -27.16
C TYR A 6 -25.78 -38.86 -26.35
N GLY A 7 -25.38 -38.83 -25.08
CA GLY A 7 -25.67 -39.85 -24.08
C GLY A 7 -26.03 -39.18 -22.77
N GLU A 8 -27.16 -39.59 -22.19
CA GLU A 8 -27.80 -39.07 -20.97
C GLU A 8 -26.84 -39.04 -19.76
N ASP A 9 -26.34 -37.86 -19.39
CA ASP A 9 -25.70 -37.51 -18.09
C ASP A 9 -25.54 -35.95 -17.97
N GLU A 10 -26.56 -35.16 -18.36
CA GLU A 10 -26.38 -33.72 -18.65
C GLU A 10 -26.40 -32.74 -17.44
N GLU A 11 -26.61 -33.18 -16.19
CA GLU A 11 -26.57 -32.25 -15.03
C GLU A 11 -25.16 -32.10 -14.43
N ASP A 12 -24.36 -33.17 -14.35
CA ASP A 12 -23.03 -33.13 -13.71
C ASP A 12 -21.93 -32.55 -14.62
N ASP A 13 -22.06 -32.72 -15.94
CA ASP A 13 -21.11 -32.16 -16.92
C ASP A 13 -21.24 -30.64 -17.03
N SER A 14 -22.44 -30.09 -16.80
CA SER A 14 -22.69 -28.65 -16.83
C SER A 14 -21.90 -27.92 -15.74
N ASP A 15 -21.98 -28.39 -14.51
CA ASP A 15 -21.32 -27.77 -13.35
C ASP A 15 -19.79 -27.90 -13.42
N GLN A 16 -19.28 -29.03 -13.94
CA GLN A 16 -17.85 -29.21 -14.22
C GLN A 16 -17.37 -28.23 -15.29
N LEU A 17 -18.17 -28.03 -16.35
CA LEU A 17 -17.87 -27.07 -17.40
C LEU A 17 -17.88 -25.63 -16.86
N GLU A 18 -18.78 -25.29 -15.95
CA GLU A 18 -18.85 -23.96 -15.33
C GLU A 18 -17.62 -23.63 -14.49
N LEU A 19 -17.16 -24.55 -13.62
CA LEU A 19 -15.96 -24.33 -12.80
C LEU A 19 -14.71 -24.16 -13.66
N ILE A 20 -14.58 -24.98 -14.71
CA ILE A 20 -13.47 -24.86 -15.68
C ILE A 20 -13.55 -23.53 -16.42
N THR A 21 -14.76 -23.13 -16.84
CA THR A 21 -14.98 -21.86 -17.56
C THR A 21 -14.62 -20.67 -16.67
N MET A 22 -15.06 -20.66 -15.41
CA MET A 22 -14.72 -19.60 -14.46
C MET A 22 -13.21 -19.52 -14.20
N ALA A 23 -12.56 -20.67 -13.99
CA ALA A 23 -11.10 -20.72 -13.82
C ALA A 23 -10.39 -20.16 -15.07
N PHE A 24 -10.86 -20.51 -16.26
CA PHE A 24 -10.31 -20.03 -17.52
C PHE A 24 -10.48 -18.50 -17.68
N ASP A 25 -11.66 -17.97 -17.35
CA ASP A 25 -11.93 -16.54 -17.41
C ASP A 25 -11.06 -15.76 -16.41
N MET A 26 -10.86 -16.28 -15.20
CA MET A 26 -9.94 -15.69 -14.22
C MET A 26 -8.49 -15.67 -14.72
N ILE A 27 -8.01 -16.76 -15.34
CA ILE A 27 -6.66 -16.82 -15.92
C ILE A 27 -6.52 -15.80 -17.05
N LYS A 28 -7.53 -15.71 -17.93
CA LYS A 28 -7.53 -14.75 -19.03
C LYS A 28 -7.49 -13.31 -18.50
N ALA A 29 -8.29 -12.99 -17.49
CA ALA A 29 -8.27 -11.68 -16.84
C ALA A 29 -6.92 -11.38 -16.17
N ALA A 30 -6.34 -12.36 -15.47
CA ALA A 30 -5.03 -12.25 -14.81
C ALA A 30 -3.89 -12.03 -15.81
N ARG A 31 -3.94 -12.68 -16.98
CA ARG A 31 -2.97 -12.49 -18.07
C ARG A 31 -3.16 -11.16 -18.80
N ALA A 32 -4.39 -10.66 -18.91
CA ALA A 32 -4.70 -9.40 -19.56
C ALA A 32 -4.45 -8.17 -18.68
N THR A 33 -4.33 -8.35 -17.36
CA THR A 33 -4.21 -7.25 -16.39
C THR A 33 -2.84 -7.28 -15.73
N ARG A 34 -2.24 -6.11 -15.51
CA ARG A 34 -1.06 -5.95 -14.65
C ARG A 34 -1.39 -5.17 -13.40
N ILE A 35 -0.89 -5.66 -12.28
CA ILE A 35 -0.93 -4.99 -10.98
C ILE A 35 0.52 -4.83 -10.53
N ARG A 36 0.98 -3.58 -10.36
CA ARG A 36 2.38 -3.28 -9.98
C ARG A 36 3.36 -4.01 -10.90
N TYR A 37 3.18 -3.84 -12.22
CA TYR A 37 4.01 -4.41 -13.29
C TYR A 37 3.94 -5.94 -13.47
N LYS A 38 3.16 -6.66 -12.66
CA LYS A 38 3.07 -8.12 -12.70
C LYS A 38 1.65 -8.58 -13.01
N ASN A 39 1.55 -9.70 -13.72
CA ASN A 39 0.28 -10.40 -13.86
C ASN A 39 -0.11 -11.04 -12.52
N PRO A 40 -1.36 -10.87 -12.05
CA PRO A 40 -1.88 -11.62 -10.92
C PRO A 40 -1.74 -13.13 -11.11
N ARG A 41 -1.65 -13.87 -10.00
CA ARG A 41 -1.69 -15.33 -10.00
C ARG A 41 -3.05 -15.77 -9.49
N VAL A 42 -3.63 -16.79 -10.13
CA VAL A 42 -4.90 -17.36 -9.71
C VAL A 42 -4.63 -18.50 -8.73
N HIS A 43 -5.19 -18.38 -7.53
CA HIS A 43 -5.16 -19.41 -6.49
C HIS A 43 -6.61 -19.75 -6.13
N ILE A 44 -7.00 -21.01 -6.31
CA ILE A 44 -8.32 -21.52 -5.96
C ILE A 44 -8.20 -22.32 -4.66
N ILE A 45 -9.07 -22.01 -3.71
CA ILE A 45 -9.13 -22.64 -2.40
C ILE A 45 -10.44 -23.40 -2.33
N ALA A 46 -10.36 -24.72 -2.19
CA ALA A 46 -11.47 -25.66 -2.31
C ALA A 46 -11.55 -26.60 -1.09
N PRO A 47 -12.00 -26.09 0.08
CA PRO A 47 -11.85 -26.77 1.37
C PRO A 47 -12.59 -28.09 1.49
N LYS A 48 -13.79 -28.16 0.90
CA LYS A 48 -14.68 -29.32 0.95
C LYS A 48 -14.38 -30.37 -0.13
N LEU A 49 -13.52 -30.04 -1.08
CA LEU A 49 -13.09 -30.96 -2.13
C LEU A 49 -11.93 -31.80 -1.61
N GLU A 50 -12.00 -33.12 -1.80
CA GLU A 50 -10.95 -34.05 -1.39
C GLU A 50 -10.45 -34.83 -2.60
N GLU A 51 -9.14 -34.76 -2.84
CA GLU A 51 -8.50 -35.42 -3.96
C GLU A 51 -8.46 -36.94 -3.79
N GLY A 52 -8.55 -37.66 -4.90
CA GLY A 52 -8.48 -39.13 -4.93
C GLY A 52 -9.76 -39.82 -4.46
N LYS A 53 -10.82 -39.07 -4.13
CA LYS A 53 -12.14 -39.63 -3.79
C LYS A 53 -13.02 -39.86 -5.01
N VAL A 54 -13.02 -38.91 -5.95
CA VAL A 54 -13.90 -38.93 -7.12
C VAL A 54 -13.06 -38.69 -8.37
N PRO A 55 -12.88 -39.71 -9.24
CA PRO A 55 -12.04 -39.59 -10.43
C PRO A 55 -12.42 -38.46 -11.38
N GLU A 56 -13.72 -38.14 -11.49
CA GLU A 56 -14.27 -37.06 -12.32
C GLU A 56 -13.75 -35.71 -11.84
N ILE A 57 -13.83 -35.47 -10.53
CA ILE A 57 -13.35 -34.25 -9.88
C ILE A 57 -11.83 -34.13 -10.05
N ASP A 58 -11.09 -35.22 -9.85
CA ASP A 58 -9.64 -35.23 -10.02
C ASP A 58 -9.23 -34.87 -11.46
N ARG A 59 -10.01 -35.30 -12.47
CA ARG A 59 -9.79 -34.90 -13.88
C ARG A 59 -9.97 -33.38 -14.05
N VAL A 60 -11.04 -32.81 -13.51
CA VAL A 60 -11.30 -31.36 -13.56
C VAL A 60 -10.18 -30.57 -12.87
N LEU A 61 -9.77 -30.98 -11.67
CA LEU A 61 -8.67 -30.35 -10.93
C LEU A 61 -7.36 -30.41 -11.71
N SER A 62 -7.05 -31.55 -12.33
CA SER A 62 -5.88 -31.70 -13.19
C SER A 62 -5.92 -30.80 -14.42
N ILE A 63 -7.09 -30.66 -15.06
CA ILE A 63 -7.28 -29.75 -16.19
C ILE A 63 -7.00 -28.31 -15.76
N ILE A 64 -7.60 -27.85 -14.66
CA ILE A 64 -7.40 -26.47 -14.16
C ILE A 64 -5.93 -26.21 -13.82
N ARG A 65 -5.25 -27.15 -13.16
CA ARG A 65 -3.80 -27.05 -12.84
C ARG A 65 -2.92 -27.01 -14.08
N SER A 66 -3.29 -27.70 -15.16
CA SER A 66 -2.54 -27.67 -16.42
C SER A 66 -2.42 -26.26 -17.02
N TYR A 67 -3.32 -25.35 -16.65
CA TYR A 67 -3.28 -23.94 -17.07
C TYR A 67 -2.43 -23.04 -16.15
N GLY A 68 -1.78 -23.60 -15.13
CA GLY A 68 -0.92 -22.87 -14.19
C GLY A 68 -1.64 -22.27 -12.99
N VAL A 69 -2.86 -22.72 -12.69
CA VAL A 69 -3.61 -22.33 -11.48
C VAL A 69 -3.14 -23.17 -10.30
N THR A 70 -2.94 -22.53 -9.15
CA THR A 70 -2.72 -23.25 -7.89
C THR A 70 -4.08 -23.61 -7.31
N ILE A 71 -4.27 -24.87 -6.90
CA ILE A 71 -5.52 -25.32 -6.26
C ILE A 71 -5.18 -26.08 -4.99
N GLU A 72 -5.74 -25.62 -3.86
CA GLU A 72 -5.62 -26.26 -2.56
C GLU A 72 -6.95 -26.91 -2.16
N CYS A 73 -6.90 -28.21 -1.85
CA CYS A 73 -8.06 -29.05 -1.51
C CYS A 73 -7.91 -29.65 -0.11
N GLY A 74 -9.02 -30.11 0.47
CA GLY A 74 -9.02 -30.91 1.71
C GLY A 74 -8.60 -30.14 2.96
N MET A 75 -8.59 -28.82 2.88
CA MET A 75 -8.19 -27.96 3.99
C MET A 75 -9.30 -27.87 5.04
N ARG A 76 -8.93 -28.14 6.28
CA ARG A 76 -9.82 -28.05 7.43
C ARG A 76 -10.04 -26.58 7.79
N ILE A 77 -10.96 -25.94 7.09
CA ILE A 77 -11.53 -24.70 7.59
C ILE A 77 -12.46 -25.07 8.75
N ARG A 78 -12.16 -24.55 9.94
CA ARG A 78 -13.05 -24.71 11.10
C ARG A 78 -14.29 -23.86 10.84
N ASP A 79 -15.47 -24.46 10.90
CA ASP A 79 -16.74 -23.79 10.60
C ASP A 79 -16.94 -22.61 11.56
N ILE A 80 -17.00 -21.39 11.03
CA ILE A 80 -17.25 -20.17 11.84
C ILE A 80 -18.69 -20.20 12.41
N PHE A 81 -19.55 -21.07 11.88
CA PHE A 81 -20.93 -21.28 12.29
C PHE A 81 -21.14 -22.49 13.21
N SER A 82 -20.08 -23.20 13.60
CA SER A 82 -20.23 -24.20 14.66
C SER A 82 -20.32 -23.47 16.00
N ASP A 83 -21.46 -23.58 16.69
CA ASP A 83 -21.69 -23.12 18.08
C ASP A 83 -20.79 -23.89 19.05
N ASP A 84 -19.50 -23.68 18.97
CA ASP A 84 -18.52 -24.28 19.86
C ASP A 84 -18.17 -23.22 20.92
N GLU A 85 -18.86 -23.27 22.08
CA GLU A 85 -18.73 -22.28 23.19
C GLU A 85 -17.28 -22.05 23.66
N ALA A 86 -16.37 -22.97 23.31
CA ALA A 86 -14.93 -22.85 23.56
C ALA A 86 -14.23 -21.78 22.69
N TYR A 87 -14.85 -21.30 21.61
CA TYR A 87 -14.26 -20.36 20.66
C TYR A 87 -14.50 -18.89 21.01
N ASP A 88 -15.70 -18.54 21.48
CA ASP A 88 -16.05 -17.17 21.89
C ASP A 88 -15.22 -16.67 23.08
N ASN A 89 -14.56 -17.59 23.80
CA ASN A 89 -13.70 -17.31 24.96
C ASN A 89 -12.20 -17.52 24.67
N ARG A 90 -11.77 -17.69 23.42
CA ARG A 90 -10.33 -17.82 23.12
C ARG A 90 -9.62 -16.49 23.31
N ASP A 91 -8.48 -16.55 23.98
CA ASP A 91 -7.56 -15.44 24.08
C ASP A 91 -7.05 -15.09 22.66
N PRO A 92 -7.27 -13.87 22.14
CA PRO A 92 -6.79 -13.46 20.82
C PRO A 92 -5.27 -13.63 20.65
N SER A 93 -4.51 -13.62 21.75
CA SER A 93 -3.06 -13.83 21.73
C SER A 93 -2.64 -15.30 21.56
N SER A 94 -3.59 -16.24 21.60
CA SER A 94 -3.36 -17.69 21.41
C SER A 94 -3.57 -18.19 19.98
N ILE A 95 -4.04 -17.32 19.07
CA ILE A 95 -4.26 -17.65 17.65
C ILE A 95 -2.91 -17.83 16.95
N ILE A 96 -2.68 -19.01 16.36
CA ILE A 96 -1.50 -19.27 15.53
C ILE A 96 -1.85 -19.25 14.04
N GLU A 97 -0.84 -19.19 13.18
CA GLU A 97 -1.01 -19.09 11.71
C GLU A 97 -1.83 -20.27 11.14
N ASP A 98 -1.69 -21.47 11.71
CA ASP A 98 -2.47 -22.67 11.37
C ASP A 98 -3.98 -22.53 11.69
N ASP A 99 -4.37 -21.62 12.58
CA ASP A 99 -5.77 -21.33 12.88
C ASP A 99 -6.42 -20.37 11.86
N LEU A 100 -5.63 -19.78 10.95
CA LEU A 100 -6.08 -18.84 9.93
C LEU A 100 -5.77 -19.35 8.51
N PRO A 101 -6.34 -20.49 8.08
CA PRO A 101 -6.03 -21.13 6.79
C PRO A 101 -6.41 -20.26 5.57
N LEU A 102 -7.20 -19.20 5.76
CA LEU A 102 -7.58 -18.23 4.73
C LEU A 102 -6.85 -16.89 4.84
N SER A 103 -5.91 -16.72 5.78
CA SER A 103 -5.16 -15.47 5.94
C SER A 103 -4.43 -15.05 4.66
N SER A 104 -3.97 -16.02 3.87
CA SER A 104 -3.35 -15.83 2.55
C SER A 104 -4.31 -15.30 1.48
N MET A 105 -5.62 -15.32 1.70
CA MET A 105 -6.61 -14.74 0.77
C MET A 105 -6.70 -13.23 0.86
N LEU A 106 -6.29 -12.65 1.99
CA LEU A 106 -6.27 -11.20 2.16
C LEU A 106 -4.94 -10.65 1.67
N PRO A 107 -4.93 -9.57 0.86
CA PRO A 107 -3.70 -8.97 0.42
C PRO A 107 -2.95 -8.41 1.64
N ASN A 108 -1.76 -8.95 1.92
CA ASN A 108 -0.85 -8.31 2.86
C ASN A 108 -0.25 -7.07 2.18
N THR A 109 -0.80 -5.91 2.52
CA THR A 109 -0.41 -4.61 1.95
C THR A 109 1.05 -4.25 2.22
N PHE A 110 1.67 -4.85 3.26
CA PHE A 110 3.01 -4.53 3.73
C PHE A 110 4.05 -5.63 3.47
N GLU A 111 3.68 -6.76 2.88
CA GLU A 111 4.57 -7.92 2.65
C GLU A 111 5.89 -7.54 1.95
N LYS A 112 5.81 -6.59 1.02
CA LYS A 112 6.95 -6.14 0.19
C LYS A 112 7.62 -4.88 0.71
N PHE A 113 7.28 -4.42 1.91
CA PHE A 113 7.94 -3.28 2.51
C PHE A 113 9.38 -3.63 2.88
N THR A 114 10.27 -2.70 2.62
CA THR A 114 11.67 -2.78 3.01
C THR A 114 11.87 -2.24 4.43
N ASP A 115 12.96 -2.63 5.09
CA ASP A 115 13.31 -2.14 6.43
C ASP A 115 13.52 -0.62 6.46
N VAL A 116 13.97 -0.06 5.34
CA VAL A 116 14.06 1.38 5.09
C VAL A 116 12.99 1.75 4.09
N ILE A 117 12.20 2.78 4.35
CA ILE A 117 11.19 3.28 3.43
C ILE A 117 11.40 4.76 3.13
N ASN A 118 11.21 5.12 1.86
CA ASN A 118 11.28 6.49 1.39
C ASN A 118 9.91 7.15 1.47
N VAL A 119 9.83 8.29 2.14
CA VAL A 119 8.58 9.01 2.43
C VAL A 119 8.46 10.20 1.49
N ASP A 120 7.43 10.20 0.64
CA ASP A 120 7.12 11.31 -0.25
C ASP A 120 6.61 12.55 0.50
N CYS A 121 6.74 13.73 -0.13
CA CYS A 121 6.25 15.00 0.39
C CYS A 121 4.75 14.96 0.75
N THR A 122 3.92 14.24 -0.02
CA THR A 122 2.48 14.13 0.29
C THR A 122 2.22 13.39 1.61
N LEU A 123 3.04 12.38 1.92
CA LEU A 123 2.93 11.61 3.14
C LEU A 123 3.53 12.35 4.33
N LEU A 124 4.62 13.08 4.11
CA LEU A 124 5.18 13.99 5.11
C LEU A 124 4.15 15.02 5.57
N LEU A 125 3.38 15.60 4.65
CA LEU A 125 2.29 16.52 4.98
C LEU A 125 1.17 15.83 5.76
N ALA A 126 0.82 14.59 5.43
CA ALA A 126 -0.15 13.82 6.20
C ALA A 126 0.33 13.57 7.63
N LEU A 127 1.59 13.20 7.81
CA LEU A 127 2.21 13.01 9.14
C LEU A 127 2.29 14.29 9.97
N ALA A 128 2.31 15.46 9.35
CA ALA A 128 2.34 16.73 10.08
C ALA A 128 0.95 17.32 10.33
N SER A 129 -0.05 16.91 9.55
CA SER A 129 -1.38 17.54 9.48
C SER A 129 -2.14 17.43 10.80
N ASP A 130 -2.80 18.52 11.20
CA ASP A 130 -3.77 18.49 12.30
C ASP A 130 -4.94 17.53 11.98
N LEU A 131 -5.33 17.41 10.71
CA LEU A 131 -6.41 16.49 10.29
C LEU A 131 -6.08 15.03 10.56
N SER A 132 -4.80 14.67 10.65
CA SER A 132 -4.39 13.29 10.92
C SER A 132 -4.20 13.02 12.41
N HIS A 133 -3.97 14.06 13.21
CA HIS A 133 -3.58 13.93 14.61
C HIS A 133 -4.68 14.25 15.60
N LEU A 134 -5.66 15.07 15.22
CA LEU A 134 -6.70 15.56 16.13
C LEU A 134 -8.03 14.85 15.86
N GLN A 135 -8.73 14.50 16.93
CA GLN A 135 -10.09 13.97 16.89
C GLN A 135 -11.12 15.09 17.10
N ASN A 136 -12.34 14.89 16.60
CA ASN A 136 -13.47 15.80 16.82
C ASN A 136 -13.21 17.24 16.36
N ILE A 137 -12.54 17.42 15.21
CA ILE A 137 -12.29 18.74 14.64
C ILE A 137 -13.63 19.34 14.21
N ALA A 138 -14.10 20.37 14.91
CA ALA A 138 -15.36 21.02 14.58
C ALA A 138 -15.31 21.61 13.15
N PRO A 139 -16.22 21.21 12.23
CA PRO A 139 -16.25 21.78 10.90
C PRO A 139 -16.52 23.29 10.96
N SER A 140 -15.60 24.09 10.45
CA SER A 140 -15.78 25.54 10.35
C SER A 140 -16.27 25.94 8.95
N PRO A 141 -17.23 26.88 8.83
CA PRO A 141 -17.60 27.47 7.53
C PRO A 141 -16.43 28.15 6.81
N SER A 142 -15.36 28.50 7.52
CA SER A 142 -14.14 29.07 6.93
C SER A 142 -13.29 28.02 6.19
N PHE A 143 -13.52 26.73 6.45
CA PHE A 143 -12.78 25.64 5.82
C PHE A 143 -13.24 25.39 4.38
N HIS A 144 -12.28 25.02 3.55
CA HIS A 144 -12.58 24.58 2.19
C HIS A 144 -13.37 23.26 2.24
N ARG A 145 -14.32 23.05 1.33
CA ARG A 145 -15.16 21.83 1.27
C ARG A 145 -14.34 20.53 1.29
N ALA A 146 -13.16 20.54 0.68
CA ALA A 146 -12.26 19.38 0.69
C ALA A 146 -11.73 19.04 2.09
N ILE A 147 -11.48 20.05 2.94
CA ILE A 147 -11.05 19.85 4.33
C ILE A 147 -12.21 19.28 5.15
N ILE A 148 -13.42 19.82 4.99
CA ILE A 148 -14.62 19.30 5.68
C ILE A 148 -14.82 17.81 5.37
N ARG A 149 -14.71 17.43 4.09
CA ARG A 149 -14.79 16.02 3.71
C ARG A 149 -13.65 15.17 4.29
N GLN A 150 -12.45 15.74 4.43
CA GLN A 150 -11.33 15.01 5.07
C GLN A 150 -11.55 14.81 6.56
N ILE A 151 -12.20 15.76 7.26
CA ILE A 151 -12.62 15.61 8.66
C ILE A 151 -13.63 14.45 8.77
N GLU A 152 -14.68 14.45 7.95
CA GLU A 152 -15.69 13.39 7.94
C GLU A 152 -15.06 11.99 7.72
N VAL A 153 -14.12 11.88 6.78
CA VAL A 153 -13.40 10.62 6.51
C VAL A 153 -12.47 10.24 7.66
N GLU A 154 -11.82 11.19 8.32
CA GLU A 154 -10.94 10.90 9.47
C GLU A 154 -11.73 10.39 10.67
N ASP A 155 -12.93 10.94 10.92
CA ASP A 155 -13.81 10.50 12.01
C ASP A 155 -14.26 9.03 11.84
N GLU A 156 -14.43 8.57 10.59
CA GLU A 156 -14.77 7.17 10.27
C GLU A 156 -13.55 6.25 10.22
N LEU A 157 -12.45 6.71 9.62
CA LEU A 157 -11.25 5.91 9.38
C LEU A 157 -9.98 6.76 9.62
N PRO A 158 -9.47 6.80 10.87
CA PRO A 158 -8.34 7.65 11.22
C PRO A 158 -7.05 7.19 10.53
N LEU A 159 -6.49 8.03 9.69
CA LEU A 159 -5.41 7.70 8.74
C LEU A 159 -4.15 7.20 9.46
N LEU A 160 -3.79 7.82 10.59
CA LEU A 160 -2.56 7.45 11.29
C LEU A 160 -2.61 6.01 11.78
N THR A 161 -3.68 5.65 12.50
CA THR A 161 -3.78 4.34 13.13
C THR A 161 -4.11 3.22 12.15
N THR A 162 -4.80 3.53 11.05
CA THR A 162 -5.30 2.52 10.09
C THR A 162 -4.32 2.26 8.95
N GLU A 163 -3.62 3.30 8.47
CA GLU A 163 -2.73 3.20 7.30
C GLU A 163 -1.26 3.51 7.63
N LEU A 164 -0.98 4.67 8.24
CA LEU A 164 0.41 5.16 8.32
C LEU A 164 1.25 4.46 9.38
N TRP A 165 0.72 4.23 10.58
CA TRP A 165 1.44 3.50 11.63
C TRP A 165 1.75 2.06 11.21
N PRO A 166 0.80 1.26 10.69
CA PRO A 166 1.12 -0.06 10.16
C PRO A 166 2.20 -0.05 9.07
N ALA A 167 2.19 0.97 8.19
CA ALA A 167 3.18 1.13 7.13
C ALA A 167 4.59 1.49 7.64
N MET A 168 4.71 2.21 8.75
CA MET A 168 5.97 2.83 9.19
C MET A 168 6.60 2.20 10.43
N VAL A 169 5.80 1.56 11.29
CA VAL A 169 6.26 0.97 12.55
C VAL A 169 7.38 -0.04 12.30
N GLY A 170 8.46 0.08 13.06
CA GLY A 170 9.64 -0.80 12.97
C GLY A 170 10.57 -0.50 11.80
N ARG A 171 10.25 0.45 10.91
CA ARG A 171 11.03 0.76 9.71
C ARG A 171 11.78 2.07 9.84
N GLN A 172 12.95 2.16 9.23
CA GLN A 172 13.71 3.40 9.12
C GLN A 172 13.05 4.30 8.07
N LEU A 173 12.80 5.55 8.44
CA LEU A 173 12.15 6.52 7.59
C LEU A 173 13.20 7.43 6.97
N VAL A 174 13.23 7.49 5.63
CA VAL A 174 14.07 8.42 4.89
C VAL A 174 13.21 9.28 3.97
N CYS A 175 13.70 10.46 3.61
CA CYS A 175 13.05 11.34 2.63
C CYS A 175 14.09 12.19 1.92
N THR A 176 13.79 12.62 0.70
CA THR A 176 14.72 13.41 -0.11
C THR A 176 14.77 14.87 0.33
N GLN A 177 15.90 15.54 0.10
CA GLN A 177 16.05 16.97 0.39
C GLN A 177 14.97 17.82 -0.29
N GLU A 178 14.58 17.49 -1.51
CA GLU A 178 13.56 18.19 -2.29
C GLU A 178 12.16 18.03 -1.67
N ALA A 179 11.83 16.82 -1.20
CA ALA A 179 10.58 16.55 -0.52
C ALA A 179 10.49 17.36 0.78
N ILE A 180 11.57 17.39 1.56
CA ILE A 180 11.65 18.19 2.79
C ILE A 180 11.58 19.68 2.53
N ARG A 181 12.34 20.18 1.55
CA ARG A 181 12.28 21.60 1.16
C ARG A 181 10.85 21.98 0.81
N ARG A 182 10.17 21.17 -0.01
CA ARG A 182 8.79 21.44 -0.39
C ARG A 182 7.82 21.37 0.78
N MET A 183 7.94 20.36 1.63
CA MET A 183 7.12 20.24 2.85
C MET A 183 7.27 21.49 3.72
N LYS A 184 8.51 21.92 4.00
CA LYS A 184 8.80 23.11 4.81
C LYS A 184 8.22 24.38 4.19
N GLU A 185 8.36 24.57 2.88
CA GLU A 185 7.73 25.70 2.19
C GLU A 185 6.22 25.74 2.44
N ILE A 186 5.54 24.60 2.28
CA ILE A 186 4.09 24.48 2.46
C ILE A 186 3.71 24.76 3.92
N VAL A 187 4.32 24.06 4.87
CA VAL A 187 4.02 24.19 6.30
C VAL A 187 4.31 25.61 6.82
N ASN A 188 5.41 26.23 6.39
CA ASN A 188 5.73 27.60 6.79
C ASN A 188 4.74 28.63 6.24
N THR A 189 4.25 28.40 5.02
CA THR A 189 3.32 29.30 4.34
C THR A 189 1.91 29.20 4.89
N ILE A 190 1.36 27.98 4.97
CA ILE A 190 -0.05 27.78 5.30
C ILE A 190 -0.29 27.08 6.62
N GLY A 191 0.67 26.32 7.16
CA GLY A 191 0.45 25.46 8.32
C GLY A 191 0.22 26.19 9.64
N THR A 192 -0.52 25.54 10.54
CA THR A 192 -0.78 25.93 11.93
C THR A 192 0.50 25.84 12.77
N GLU A 193 0.43 26.32 14.02
CA GLU A 193 1.57 26.21 14.95
C GLU A 193 1.86 24.75 15.32
N THR A 194 0.83 23.94 15.53
CA THR A 194 0.94 22.51 15.81
C THR A 194 1.49 21.74 14.62
N GLU A 195 1.07 22.04 13.39
CA GLU A 195 1.61 21.42 12.16
C GLU A 195 3.10 21.74 11.95
N ARG A 196 3.52 22.98 12.26
CA ARG A 196 4.95 23.37 12.26
C ARG A 196 5.73 22.62 13.34
N LYS A 197 5.16 22.50 14.55
CA LYS A 197 5.80 21.77 15.65
C LYS A 197 5.93 20.28 15.33
N ARG A 198 4.91 19.64 14.75
CA ARG A 198 5.00 18.25 14.28
C ARG A 198 6.08 18.10 13.21
N THR A 199 6.15 19.03 12.26
CA THR A 199 7.23 19.03 11.25
C THR A 199 8.61 19.09 11.88
N ALA A 200 8.82 19.97 12.87
CA ALA A 200 10.09 20.06 13.60
C ALA A 200 10.43 18.76 14.35
N ILE A 201 9.43 18.11 14.96
CA ILE A 201 9.61 16.81 15.65
C ILE A 201 9.94 15.70 14.67
N LEU A 202 9.23 15.61 13.54
CA LEU A 202 9.44 14.59 12.51
C LEU A 202 10.85 14.68 11.92
N LEU A 203 11.41 15.88 11.81
CA LEU A 203 12.73 16.11 11.23
C LEU A 203 13.86 16.24 12.27
N GLY A 204 13.52 16.33 13.55
CA GLY A 204 14.49 16.57 14.62
C GLY A 204 15.20 17.92 14.45
N GLU A 205 14.45 18.97 14.14
CA GLU A 205 14.98 20.31 13.86
C GLU A 205 14.55 21.36 14.88
N GLY A 206 15.31 22.47 14.95
CA GLY A 206 15.04 23.57 15.87
C GLY A 206 15.18 23.11 17.32
N ASP A 207 14.15 23.34 18.14
CA ASP A 207 14.13 22.90 19.54
C ASP A 207 14.18 21.37 19.70
N MET A 208 13.99 20.63 18.61
CA MET A 208 14.03 19.16 18.57
C MET A 208 15.40 18.61 18.15
N GLU A 209 16.36 19.48 17.82
CA GLU A 209 17.69 19.10 17.35
C GLU A 209 18.50 18.38 18.44
N GLY A 210 19.08 17.23 18.09
CA GLY A 210 19.88 16.41 19.00
C GLY A 210 19.08 15.64 20.06
N LEU A 211 17.74 15.72 20.06
CA LEU A 211 16.90 14.93 20.95
C LEU A 211 16.88 13.46 20.54
N ASP A 212 16.79 12.57 21.54
CA ASP A 212 16.69 11.14 21.29
C ASP A 212 15.27 10.74 20.82
N LYS A 213 15.16 9.55 20.20
CA LYS A 213 13.91 8.97 19.70
C LYS A 213 12.79 8.99 20.74
N HIS A 214 13.05 8.59 21.97
CA HIS A 214 12.00 8.53 23.00
C HIS A 214 11.49 9.93 23.34
N THR A 215 12.36 10.92 23.40
CA THR A 215 11.98 12.31 23.64
C THR A 215 11.15 12.88 22.49
N LEU A 216 11.54 12.64 21.23
CA LEU A 216 10.77 13.05 20.05
C LEU A 216 9.37 12.43 20.02
N LEU A 217 9.26 11.12 20.29
CA LEU A 217 7.96 10.44 20.34
C LEU A 217 7.07 10.99 21.46
N ARG A 218 7.66 11.33 22.62
CA ARG A 218 6.93 11.97 23.72
C ARG A 218 6.42 13.36 23.34
N GLU A 219 7.22 14.16 22.65
CA GLU A 219 6.78 15.47 22.16
C GLU A 219 5.68 15.34 21.09
N LEU A 220 5.79 14.35 20.19
CA LEU A 220 4.75 14.08 19.20
C LEU A 220 3.43 13.67 19.88
N GLN A 221 3.50 12.79 20.87
CA GLN A 221 2.32 12.32 21.62
C GLN A 221 1.58 13.47 22.31
N LYS A 222 2.28 14.50 22.80
CA LYS A 222 1.64 15.67 23.46
C LYS A 222 0.73 16.46 22.52
N ILE A 223 0.92 16.34 21.22
CA ILE A 223 0.18 17.10 20.19
C ILE A 223 -0.54 16.17 19.20
N SER A 224 -0.84 14.95 19.66
CA SER A 224 -1.56 13.91 18.94
C SER A 224 -2.61 13.29 19.85
N ASP A 225 -3.86 13.23 19.41
CA ASP A 225 -4.94 12.54 20.11
C ASP A 225 -4.85 11.02 19.91
N HIS A 226 -4.20 10.59 18.82
CA HIS A 226 -3.91 9.19 18.56
C HIS A 226 -2.66 8.71 19.32
N PRO A 227 -2.64 7.45 19.78
CA PRO A 227 -1.44 6.86 20.38
C PRO A 227 -0.32 6.76 19.35
N VAL A 228 0.85 7.30 19.70
CA VAL A 228 2.06 7.28 18.89
C VAL A 228 2.83 5.99 19.20
N PRO A 229 3.09 5.11 18.20
CA PRO A 229 3.80 3.86 18.43
C PRO A 229 5.25 4.07 18.91
N ALA A 230 5.66 3.33 19.95
CA ALA A 230 7.01 3.41 20.51
C ALA A 230 8.11 2.97 19.51
N GLN A 231 7.74 2.12 18.55
CA GLN A 231 8.63 1.58 17.54
C GLN A 231 8.81 2.50 16.33
N LEU A 232 8.07 3.61 16.22
CA LEU A 232 8.24 4.58 15.15
C LEU A 232 9.64 5.19 15.20
N ASN A 233 10.39 5.18 14.09
CA ASN A 233 11.76 5.69 14.06
C ASN A 233 11.78 7.17 13.68
N LEU A 234 12.01 8.02 14.68
CA LEU A 234 12.21 9.46 14.53
C LEU A 234 13.60 9.86 15.04
N PRO A 235 14.23 10.90 14.44
CA PRO A 235 13.72 11.70 13.32
C PRO A 235 13.81 10.99 11.96
N ILE A 236 13.01 11.43 11.00
CA ILE A 236 13.09 11.00 9.59
C ILE A 236 14.41 11.50 9.02
N SER A 237 15.21 10.60 8.45
CA SER A 237 16.52 10.95 7.89
C SER A 237 16.38 11.61 6.51
N VAL A 238 17.10 12.71 6.31
CA VAL A 238 17.12 13.43 5.02
C VAL A 238 18.30 12.96 4.19
N VAL A 239 18.05 12.59 2.92
CA VAL A 239 19.05 12.03 2.02
C VAL A 239 19.23 12.87 0.75
N ASP A 240 20.44 12.87 0.20
CA ASP A 240 20.72 13.43 -1.12
C ASP A 240 20.34 12.40 -2.21
N ALA A 241 19.21 12.66 -2.88
CA ALA A 241 18.69 11.78 -3.92
C ALA A 241 19.56 11.80 -5.19
N HIS A 242 20.12 12.95 -5.55
CA HIS A 242 20.76 13.17 -6.85
C HIS A 242 22.02 12.30 -6.98
N ALA A 243 22.86 12.26 -5.95
CA ALA A 243 24.07 11.44 -5.94
C ALA A 243 23.77 9.94 -6.17
N GLU A 244 22.74 9.42 -5.52
CA GLU A 244 22.32 8.01 -5.63
C GLU A 244 21.68 7.70 -6.99
N ILE A 245 20.84 8.61 -7.51
CA ILE A 245 20.24 8.47 -8.84
C ILE A 245 21.33 8.50 -9.93
N GLU A 246 22.28 9.43 -9.87
CA GLU A 246 23.40 9.48 -10.80
C GLU A 246 24.27 8.21 -10.75
N ALA A 247 24.54 7.70 -9.55
CA ALA A 247 25.28 6.45 -9.39
C ALA A 247 24.51 5.27 -10.03
N ALA A 248 23.20 5.18 -9.82
CA ALA A 248 22.36 4.15 -10.41
C ALA A 248 22.29 4.25 -11.94
N MET A 249 22.25 5.47 -12.50
CA MET A 249 22.34 5.71 -13.94
C MET A 249 23.67 5.20 -14.52
N LYS A 250 24.80 5.58 -13.90
CA LYS A 250 26.15 5.14 -14.32
C LYS A 250 26.30 3.61 -14.25
N GLN A 251 25.70 2.99 -13.25
CA GLN A 251 25.68 1.54 -13.05
C GLN A 251 24.63 0.80 -13.90
N LYS A 252 23.82 1.52 -14.70
CA LYS A 252 22.73 0.97 -15.51
C LYS A 252 21.74 0.11 -14.69
N LYS A 253 21.44 0.55 -13.46
CA LYS A 253 20.44 -0.11 -12.60
C LYS A 253 19.00 0.14 -13.05
N PHE A 254 18.77 1.23 -13.77
CA PHE A 254 17.46 1.55 -14.32
C PHE A 254 17.24 0.85 -15.67
N PRO A 255 15.98 0.50 -15.99
CA PRO A 255 15.63 0.01 -17.32
C PRO A 255 15.74 1.11 -18.38
N LEU A 256 15.79 0.73 -19.65
CA LEU A 256 15.93 1.65 -20.78
C LEU A 256 14.81 2.71 -20.86
N VAL A 257 13.63 2.42 -20.32
CA VAL A 257 12.50 3.37 -20.26
C VAL A 257 12.76 4.57 -19.35
N ILE A 258 13.82 4.55 -18.53
CA ILE A 258 14.12 5.61 -17.56
C ILE A 258 14.19 7.01 -18.19
N ASP A 259 14.75 7.14 -19.40
CA ASP A 259 14.86 8.41 -20.11
C ASP A 259 13.50 9.04 -20.46
N ARG A 260 12.44 8.23 -20.53
CA ARG A 260 11.06 8.70 -20.72
C ARG A 260 10.44 9.11 -19.41
N ILE A 261 10.70 8.33 -18.35
CA ILE A 261 10.24 8.63 -16.99
C ILE A 261 10.81 9.95 -16.50
N THR A 262 12.12 10.18 -16.64
CA THR A 262 12.77 11.42 -16.16
C THR A 262 12.19 12.68 -16.81
N LYS A 263 11.68 12.61 -18.03
CA LYS A 263 11.10 13.75 -18.77
C LYS A 263 9.71 14.16 -18.29
N ILE A 264 8.97 13.26 -17.65
CA ILE A 264 7.60 13.53 -17.19
C ILE A 264 7.54 13.95 -15.71
N LEU A 265 8.64 13.77 -14.96
CA LEU A 265 8.68 14.05 -13.54
C LEU A 265 9.14 15.49 -13.27
N THR A 266 8.49 16.15 -12.32
CA THR A 266 9.00 17.38 -11.71
C THR A 266 10.20 17.07 -10.81
N ASP A 267 11.02 18.06 -10.47
CA ASP A 267 12.22 17.87 -9.63
C ASP A 267 11.94 17.10 -8.33
N ILE A 268 10.84 17.40 -7.65
CA ILE A 268 10.45 16.72 -6.40
C ILE A 268 10.11 15.26 -6.69
N ASN A 269 9.24 15.00 -7.67
CA ASN A 269 8.83 13.64 -8.02
C ASN A 269 10.02 12.83 -8.56
N TYR A 270 10.89 13.46 -9.34
CA TYR A 270 12.14 12.89 -9.83
C TYR A 270 12.98 12.40 -8.65
N SER A 271 13.25 13.29 -7.68
CA SER A 271 14.06 12.94 -6.51
C SER A 271 13.44 11.76 -5.73
N VAL A 272 12.15 11.84 -5.41
CA VAL A 272 11.48 10.88 -4.53
C VAL A 272 11.35 9.51 -5.19
N PHE A 273 10.76 9.44 -6.39
CA PHE A 273 10.47 8.14 -6.99
C PHE A 273 11.73 7.45 -7.53
N LEU A 274 12.68 8.21 -8.09
CA LEU A 274 13.91 7.63 -8.61
C LEU A 274 14.90 7.26 -7.50
N TYR A 275 14.91 7.97 -6.36
CA TYR A 275 15.72 7.57 -5.21
C TYR A 275 15.28 6.20 -4.68
N GLY A 276 13.97 6.01 -4.44
CA GLY A 276 13.44 4.72 -4.01
C GLY A 276 13.77 3.59 -4.99
N TRP A 277 13.67 3.89 -6.29
CA TRP A 277 14.03 2.94 -7.34
C TRP A 277 15.53 2.62 -7.40
N ALA A 278 16.40 3.63 -7.32
CA ALA A 278 17.85 3.48 -7.32
C ALA A 278 18.36 2.60 -6.17
N ARG A 279 17.68 2.71 -5.02
CA ARG A 279 18.01 2.02 -3.77
C ARG A 279 17.27 0.69 -3.58
N ASP A 280 16.35 0.34 -4.49
CA ASP A 280 15.45 -0.81 -4.39
C ASP A 280 14.66 -0.85 -3.05
N ILE A 281 14.20 0.32 -2.59
CA ILE A 281 13.37 0.47 -1.39
C ILE A 281 11.96 0.93 -1.74
N VAL A 282 11.01 0.65 -0.86
CA VAL A 282 9.62 1.11 -1.05
C VAL A 282 9.53 2.62 -0.85
N THR A 283 8.95 3.30 -1.84
CA THR A 283 8.49 4.68 -1.72
C THR A 283 7.01 4.70 -1.34
N VAL A 284 6.68 5.46 -0.30
CA VAL A 284 5.33 5.58 0.25
C VAL A 284 4.80 6.98 -0.11
N SER A 285 3.68 7.04 -0.83
CA SER A 285 3.14 8.31 -1.37
C SER A 285 1.62 8.30 -1.46
N SER A 286 0.97 9.47 -1.33
CA SER A 286 -0.45 9.64 -1.66
C SER A 286 -0.66 10.23 -3.07
N ASN A 287 0.40 10.44 -3.86
CA ASN A 287 0.34 11.06 -5.18
C ASN A 287 -0.02 10.08 -6.30
N LYS A 288 -1.29 9.61 -6.29
CA LYS A 288 -1.82 8.64 -7.26
C LYS A 288 -1.57 9.01 -8.72
N THR A 289 -1.63 10.30 -9.06
CA THR A 289 -1.47 10.77 -10.44
C THR A 289 -0.07 10.48 -10.97
N VAL A 290 0.97 10.81 -10.21
CA VAL A 290 2.36 10.60 -10.65
C VAL A 290 2.69 9.11 -10.70
N VAL A 291 2.22 8.34 -9.73
CA VAL A 291 2.41 6.88 -9.72
C VAL A 291 1.78 6.25 -10.97
N LYS A 292 0.55 6.62 -11.32
CA LYS A 292 -0.11 6.15 -12.56
C LYS A 292 0.61 6.60 -13.82
N GLN A 293 1.18 7.80 -13.84
CA GLN A 293 1.99 8.27 -14.98
C GLN A 293 3.27 7.45 -15.16
N ILE A 294 3.96 7.11 -14.05
CA ILE A 294 5.12 6.22 -14.06
C ILE A 294 4.68 4.83 -14.56
N GLU A 295 3.61 4.27 -14.00
CA GLU A 295 3.07 2.96 -14.39
C GLU A 295 2.72 2.92 -15.88
N SER A 296 1.89 3.84 -16.37
CA SER A 296 1.52 3.92 -17.79
C SER A 296 2.75 4.06 -18.68
N THR A 297 3.70 4.93 -18.33
CA THR A 297 4.90 5.11 -19.14
C THR A 297 5.74 3.84 -19.22
N ILE A 298 5.81 3.04 -18.15
CA ILE A 298 6.51 1.75 -18.18
C ILE A 298 5.75 0.75 -19.05
N GLU A 299 4.44 0.60 -18.85
CA GLU A 299 3.61 -0.34 -19.61
C GLU A 299 3.56 0.01 -21.11
N ASP A 300 3.43 1.28 -21.47
CA ASP A 300 3.40 1.78 -22.86
C ASP A 300 4.73 1.54 -23.60
N ASN A 301 5.81 1.30 -22.86
CA ASN A 301 7.16 1.07 -23.40
C ASN A 301 7.70 -0.33 -23.10
N ARG A 302 6.85 -1.22 -22.58
CA ARG A 302 7.22 -2.60 -22.23
C ARG A 302 7.62 -3.42 -23.46
N GLY A 303 6.89 -3.26 -24.56
CA GLY A 303 7.03 -4.17 -25.71
C GLY A 303 6.82 -5.61 -25.27
N ASP A 304 7.74 -6.50 -25.64
CA ASP A 304 7.70 -7.93 -25.30
C ASP A 304 8.48 -8.27 -24.00
N ASP A 305 8.96 -7.27 -23.25
CA ASP A 305 9.70 -7.50 -22.00
C ASP A 305 8.75 -7.70 -20.80
N ASP A 306 8.34 -8.95 -20.59
CA ASP A 306 7.51 -9.32 -19.45
C ASP A 306 8.18 -9.12 -18.08
N THR A 307 9.52 -8.98 -18.06
CA THR A 307 10.33 -8.80 -16.85
C THR A 307 10.53 -7.35 -16.46
N LEU A 308 10.15 -6.40 -17.32
CA LEU A 308 10.26 -4.97 -17.02
C LEU A 308 9.43 -4.60 -15.78
N GLU A 309 10.08 -4.12 -14.74
CA GLU A 309 9.44 -3.64 -13.52
C GLU A 309 9.79 -2.18 -13.28
N GLY A 310 8.86 -1.47 -12.64
CA GLY A 310 9.07 -0.10 -12.18
C GLY A 310 9.49 0.01 -10.73
N PRO A 311 9.52 1.24 -10.19
CA PRO A 311 9.79 1.47 -8.78
C PRO A 311 8.79 0.75 -7.87
N ARG A 312 9.25 0.31 -6.69
CA ARG A 312 8.36 -0.20 -5.65
C ARG A 312 7.66 0.96 -4.95
N ILE A 313 6.40 1.17 -5.28
CA ILE A 313 5.60 2.25 -4.72
C ILE A 313 4.41 1.66 -3.96
N TRP A 314 4.23 2.09 -2.72
CA TRP A 314 2.98 1.88 -1.99
C TRP A 314 2.20 3.18 -1.99
N ILE A 315 0.94 3.09 -2.42
CA ILE A 315 0.03 4.23 -2.47
C ILE A 315 -0.79 4.26 -1.19
N CYS A 316 -0.59 5.30 -0.39
CA CYS A 316 -1.54 5.69 0.65
C CYS A 316 -2.80 6.18 -0.06
N GLU A 317 -3.94 5.52 0.15
CA GLU A 317 -5.13 5.86 -0.64
C GLU A 317 -5.66 7.25 -0.32
N THR A 318 -5.32 7.68 0.87
CA THR A 318 -5.82 8.85 1.54
C THR A 318 -4.73 9.93 1.58
N ALA A 319 -5.00 11.07 0.94
CA ALA A 319 -4.16 12.27 1.04
C ALA A 319 -4.73 13.21 2.10
N ARG A 320 -3.87 14.01 2.74
CA ARG A 320 -4.28 14.97 3.77
C ARG A 320 -3.80 16.37 3.45
N SER A 321 -4.72 17.31 3.62
CA SER A 321 -4.40 18.73 3.58
C SER A 321 -3.88 19.16 4.94
N LEU A 322 -3.17 20.29 4.98
CA LEU A 322 -3.05 21.05 6.22
C LEU A 322 -4.36 21.79 6.45
N ILE A 323 -4.80 21.93 7.70
CA ILE A 323 -5.99 22.76 8.03
C ILE A 323 -5.71 24.21 7.65
N GLY A 324 -4.48 24.62 7.95
CA GLY A 324 -3.93 25.92 7.68
C GLY A 324 -4.50 27.04 8.55
N LYS A 325 -3.91 28.23 8.45
CA LYS A 325 -4.40 29.42 9.16
C LYS A 325 -5.77 29.81 8.62
N GLU A 326 -6.72 30.14 9.51
CA GLU A 326 -7.96 30.77 9.10
C GLU A 326 -7.64 31.96 8.19
N LYS A 327 -8.17 31.94 6.97
CA LYS A 327 -8.08 33.12 6.12
C LYS A 327 -8.92 34.19 6.80
N ASN A 328 -8.25 35.13 7.45
CA ASN A 328 -8.75 36.50 7.57
C ASN A 328 -8.95 37.05 6.15
N ARG A 329 -9.97 36.58 5.44
CA ARG A 329 -10.55 37.30 4.32
C ARG A 329 -11.13 38.56 4.95
N LYS A 330 -10.36 39.65 4.89
CA LYS A 330 -10.91 40.97 5.18
C LYS A 330 -12.20 41.13 4.34
N PRO A 331 -13.26 41.69 4.94
CA PRO A 331 -14.56 41.84 4.27
C PRO A 331 -14.47 42.62 2.97
#